data_AF-A0A7X4FBY3-F1
#
_entry.id   AF-A0A7X4FBY3-F1
#
_cell.length_a   1.000
_cell.length_b   1.000
_cell.length_c   1.000
_cell.angle_alpha   90.00
_cell.angle_beta   90.00
_cell.angle_gamma   90.00
#
_symmetry.space_group_name_H-M   'P 1'
#
loop_
_entity.id
_entity.type
_entity.pdbx_description
1 polymer ?
#
loop_
_entity_poly.entity_id
_entity_poly.type
_entity_poly.pdbx_seq_one_letter_code
_entity_poly.pdbx_strand_id
1 'polypeptide(L)'
;MLYEQTGGNGESIHQYMMEKNLVGCDILPNAAHLTASIIASTYPDVRIGGTRIHTMPYGTPRADGLYAIGALNLLSDPAGTLPLNLGTTETATGQGTQTTDLSDAFKHGEFDIVIQNPPYTRSGADSNSNLPKSIFADKKEASAMQASRRAQGRRLGGNNPGAGPDFVDLADRMLKRNGTMAFVLPVTAITGSSWQKVRKLWTEEYHHVLVITIADARTENCAFSADTNMAECLVIATKGKSKNIGRATFVCLKRGPSGELEALEIGKTIRGIGDIRSLEDGINRGNPIRIGGDVLGFAISAPLTSGAVGWPISRVRDITAIQSAYQLANGQLQFPRQKAAIDLPICFLSDVAQFGADHRDIHDPGKRGAFDVEDGCPDTAEYPCLWHLNSKAQRSMVVLPDAHAFIRPHAKVKAREILERNSRVHFNIDLRFNCSHYSQ
;
A
#
# COMPACT_ATOMS: atom_id res chain seq x y z
N MET A 1 10.81 11.62 23.28
CA MET A 1 11.62 10.43 23.64
C MET A 1 12.99 10.32 23.01
N LEU A 2 13.21 10.44 21.68
CA LEU A 2 14.58 10.34 21.12
C LEU A 2 15.50 11.49 21.56
N TYR A 3 14.99 12.72 21.59
CA TYR A 3 15.72 13.90 22.08
C TYR A 3 16.11 13.76 23.57
N GLU A 4 15.19 13.27 24.39
CA GLU A 4 15.41 13.04 25.82
C GLU A 4 16.37 11.88 26.09
N GLN A 5 16.30 10.82 25.27
CA GLN A 5 17.23 9.68 25.36
C GLN A 5 18.68 10.08 25.02
N THR A 6 18.88 11.16 24.26
CA THR A 6 20.20 11.76 24.02
C THR A 6 20.57 12.86 25.02
N GLY A 7 19.79 13.02 26.10
CA GLY A 7 20.04 14.01 27.17
C GLY A 7 19.40 15.38 26.96
N GLY A 8 18.56 15.56 25.94
CA GLY A 8 17.79 16.78 25.73
C GLY A 8 16.58 16.90 26.66
N ASN A 9 15.99 18.10 26.78
CA ASN A 9 14.74 18.31 27.51
C ASN A 9 13.60 18.60 26.52
N GLY A 10 12.66 17.67 26.34
CA GLY A 10 11.55 17.87 25.39
C GLY A 10 10.66 19.07 25.76
N GLU A 11 10.52 19.37 27.06
CA GLU A 11 9.78 20.52 27.57
C GLU A 11 10.33 21.85 27.01
N SER A 12 11.67 21.98 26.92
CA SER A 12 12.32 23.23 26.49
C SER A 12 12.13 23.53 25.00
N ILE A 13 11.80 22.53 24.18
CA ILE A 13 11.56 22.71 22.74
C ILE A 13 10.08 22.62 22.38
N HIS A 14 9.21 22.21 23.30
CA HIS A 14 7.82 21.87 23.02
C HIS A 14 7.04 23.02 22.38
N GLN A 15 7.13 24.22 22.98
CA GLN A 15 6.46 25.40 22.45
C GLN A 15 6.91 25.71 21.00
N TYR A 16 8.22 25.72 20.75
CA TYR A 16 8.76 26.00 19.42
C TYR A 16 8.36 24.92 18.41
N MET A 17 8.34 23.66 18.82
CA MET A 17 7.87 22.56 17.98
C MET A 17 6.40 22.75 17.59
N MET A 18 5.53 23.05 18.55
CA MET A 18 4.09 23.25 18.32
C MET A 18 3.77 24.47 17.45
N GLU A 19 4.48 25.58 17.67
CA GLU A 19 4.19 26.86 17.02
C GLU A 19 4.88 27.03 15.66
N LYS A 20 5.99 26.32 15.41
CA LYS A 20 6.87 26.57 14.24
C LYS A 20 7.23 25.34 13.41
N ASN A 21 7.45 24.17 14.02
CA ASN A 21 8.03 23.01 13.31
C ASN A 21 7.04 21.89 12.99
N LEU A 22 5.96 21.76 13.75
CA LEU A 22 4.91 20.78 13.50
C LEU A 22 3.76 21.45 12.77
N VAL A 23 3.42 20.93 11.59
CA VAL A 23 2.22 21.30 10.85
C VAL A 23 1.45 20.03 10.52
N GLY A 24 0.12 20.11 10.56
CA GLY A 24 -0.74 18.98 10.27
C GLY A 24 -2.06 19.46 9.69
N CYS A 25 -2.77 18.57 9.02
CA CYS A 25 -4.11 18.88 8.57
C CYS A 25 -5.02 17.66 8.48
N ASP A 26 -6.32 17.90 8.69
CA ASP A 26 -7.39 16.90 8.54
C ASP A 26 -8.61 17.58 7.91
N ILE A 27 -9.51 16.82 7.29
CA ILE A 27 -10.80 17.34 6.81
C ILE A 27 -11.86 17.43 7.92
N LEU A 28 -11.67 16.70 9.02
CA LEU A 28 -12.56 16.69 10.17
C LEU A 28 -12.10 17.70 11.22
N PRO A 29 -12.89 18.74 11.53
CA PRO A 29 -12.54 19.74 12.56
C PRO A 29 -12.18 19.08 13.90
N ASN A 30 -12.99 18.12 14.34
CA ASN A 30 -12.78 17.43 15.62
C ASN A 30 -11.45 16.67 15.65
N ALA A 31 -11.02 16.07 14.53
CA ALA A 31 -9.75 15.37 14.46
C ALA A 31 -8.56 16.34 14.54
N ALA A 32 -8.65 17.49 13.86
CA ALA A 32 -7.65 18.55 13.97
C ALA A 32 -7.54 19.09 15.41
N HIS A 33 -8.66 19.37 16.07
CA HIS A 33 -8.68 19.83 17.46
C HIS A 33 -8.15 18.80 18.45
N LEU A 34 -8.57 17.53 18.34
CA LEU A 34 -8.08 16.45 19.19
C LEU A 34 -6.57 16.25 19.00
N THR A 35 -6.08 16.27 17.76
CA THR A 35 -4.65 16.15 17.46
C THR A 35 -3.87 17.28 18.10
N ALA A 36 -4.30 18.54 17.92
CA ALA A 36 -3.66 19.70 18.53
C ALA A 36 -3.63 19.58 20.07
N SER A 37 -4.73 19.13 20.68
CA SER A 37 -4.86 18.98 22.14
C SER A 37 -3.97 17.87 22.69
N ILE A 38 -3.92 16.70 22.03
CA ILE A 38 -3.10 15.55 22.43
C ILE A 38 -1.61 15.89 22.35
N ILE A 39 -1.17 16.55 21.27
CA ILE A 39 0.25 16.92 21.17
C ILE A 39 0.56 18.00 22.21
N ALA A 40 -0.29 19.02 22.37
CA ALA A 40 -0.12 20.06 23.37
C ALA A 40 0.01 19.49 24.80
N SER A 41 -0.80 18.48 25.16
CA SER A 41 -0.80 17.87 26.49
C SER A 41 0.41 17.00 26.83
N THR A 42 1.34 16.80 25.87
CA THR A 42 2.61 16.10 26.14
C THR A 42 3.42 16.78 27.25
N TYR A 43 3.38 18.12 27.32
CA TYR A 43 3.95 18.92 28.41
C TYR A 43 2.92 19.94 28.87
N PRO A 44 2.02 19.58 29.80
CA PRO A 44 0.84 20.39 30.14
C PRO A 44 1.19 21.73 30.79
N ASP A 45 2.38 21.87 31.39
CA ASP A 45 2.83 23.10 32.05
C ASP A 45 3.42 24.13 31.07
N VAL A 46 3.69 23.74 29.83
CA VAL A 46 4.23 24.63 28.79
C VAL A 46 3.10 25.41 28.14
N ARG A 47 3.17 26.75 28.22
CA ARG A 47 2.22 27.63 27.53
C ARG A 47 2.49 27.63 26.04
N ILE A 48 1.46 27.34 25.25
CA ILE A 48 1.50 27.36 23.79
C ILE A 48 0.63 28.52 23.30
N GLY A 49 1.19 29.40 22.48
CA GLY A 49 0.49 30.55 21.89
C GLY A 49 -0.44 30.15 20.73
N GLY A 50 -0.08 29.09 19.99
CA GLY A 50 -0.90 28.54 18.91
C GLY A 50 -0.35 27.25 18.33
N THR A 51 -1.13 26.60 17.47
CA THR A 51 -0.72 25.37 16.78
C THR A 51 -0.77 25.57 15.28
N ARG A 52 -0.10 24.72 14.49
CA ARG A 52 -0.22 24.73 13.02
C ARG A 52 -0.96 23.49 12.52
N ILE A 53 -2.00 23.08 13.26
CA ILE A 53 -2.88 21.97 12.88
C ILE A 53 -4.15 22.58 12.28
N HIS A 54 -4.41 22.26 11.01
CA HIS A 54 -5.43 22.95 10.21
C HIS A 54 -6.56 22.03 9.76
N THR A 55 -7.78 22.56 9.76
CA THR A 55 -8.93 21.90 9.12
C THR A 55 -8.98 22.28 7.64
N MET A 56 -8.92 21.29 6.75
CA MET A 56 -8.95 21.49 5.30
C MET A 56 -10.37 21.53 4.76
N PRO A 57 -10.69 22.44 3.82
CA PRO A 57 -12.00 22.44 3.17
C PRO A 57 -12.25 21.16 2.38
N TYR A 58 -13.48 20.65 2.46
CA TYR A 58 -13.89 19.39 1.86
C TYR A 58 -15.34 19.45 1.38
N GLY A 59 -15.56 19.14 0.10
CA GLY A 59 -16.89 19.09 -0.52
C GLY A 59 -17.47 20.46 -0.94
N THR A 60 -16.75 21.56 -0.74
CA THR A 60 -17.21 22.90 -1.11
C THR A 60 -16.69 23.33 -2.48
N PRO A 61 -17.48 24.05 -3.30
CA PRO A 61 -16.99 24.65 -4.54
C PRO A 61 -15.87 25.68 -4.27
N ARG A 62 -14.90 25.72 -5.17
CA ARG A 62 -13.78 26.68 -5.20
C ARG A 62 -14.00 27.72 -6.30
N ALA A 63 -13.30 28.85 -6.19
CA ALA A 63 -13.39 29.95 -7.16
C ALA A 63 -12.89 29.57 -8.58
N ASP A 64 -12.04 28.56 -8.70
CA ASP A 64 -11.51 28.03 -9.95
C ASP A 64 -12.44 27.00 -10.63
N GLY A 65 -13.65 26.81 -10.11
CA GLY A 65 -14.64 25.85 -10.62
C GLY A 65 -14.39 24.40 -10.18
N LEU A 66 -13.35 24.14 -9.38
CA LEU A 66 -13.12 22.84 -8.76
C LEU A 66 -13.84 22.72 -7.41
N TYR A 67 -13.75 21.53 -6.80
CA TYR A 67 -14.22 21.28 -5.45
C TYR A 67 -13.04 21.08 -4.51
N ALA A 68 -13.19 21.52 -3.27
CA ALA A 68 -12.22 21.28 -2.23
C ALA A 68 -12.22 19.79 -1.82
N ILE A 69 -11.04 19.18 -1.84
CA ILE A 69 -10.86 17.74 -1.60
C ILE A 69 -9.87 17.47 -0.46
N GLY A 70 -9.82 18.36 0.53
CA GLY A 70 -8.93 18.23 1.68
C GLY A 70 -7.46 18.44 1.34
N ALA A 71 -6.58 17.68 1.97
CA ALA A 71 -5.13 17.72 1.76
C ALA A 71 -4.72 17.47 0.30
N LEU A 72 -5.55 16.79 -0.51
CA LEU A 72 -5.25 16.58 -1.93
C LEU A 72 -5.29 17.88 -2.76
N ASN A 73 -5.86 18.98 -2.24
CA ASN A 73 -5.71 20.30 -2.85
C ASN A 73 -4.23 20.72 -2.94
N LEU A 74 -3.39 20.25 -2.00
CA LEU A 74 -1.97 20.57 -1.91
C LEU A 74 -1.09 19.85 -2.95
N LEU A 75 -1.68 18.97 -3.77
CA LEU A 75 -0.94 18.32 -4.85
C LEU A 75 -0.55 19.33 -5.93
N SER A 76 -1.47 20.18 -6.34
CA SER A 76 -1.14 21.34 -7.16
C SER A 76 -0.36 22.36 -6.33
N ASP A 77 0.33 23.30 -7.00
CA ASP A 77 1.05 24.38 -6.32
C ASP A 77 0.16 25.02 -5.22
N PRO A 78 0.52 24.89 -3.93
CA PRO A 78 -0.28 25.37 -2.81
C PRO A 78 -0.61 26.86 -2.92
N ALA A 79 0.31 27.66 -3.48
CA ALA A 79 0.13 29.10 -3.69
C ALA A 79 -0.96 29.44 -4.73
N GLY A 80 -1.20 28.55 -5.70
CA GLY A 80 -2.20 28.75 -6.76
C GLY A 80 -3.55 28.07 -6.50
N THR A 81 -3.66 27.24 -5.47
CA THR A 81 -4.81 26.32 -5.30
C THR A 81 -5.52 26.37 -3.96
N LEU A 82 -4.91 27.00 -2.96
CA LEU A 82 -5.60 27.35 -1.73
C LEU A 82 -6.10 28.78 -1.89
N PRO A 83 -7.41 29.07 -1.68
CA PRO A 83 -7.85 30.45 -1.75
C PRO A 83 -7.05 31.31 -0.77
N LEU A 84 -6.42 32.38 -1.27
CA LEU A 84 -5.76 33.44 -0.48
C LEU A 84 -6.67 34.01 0.61
N ASN A 85 -7.98 33.84 0.46
CA ASN A 85 -9.02 34.20 1.42
C ASN A 85 -9.71 32.95 1.98
N LEU A 86 -8.96 31.97 2.48
CA LEU A 86 -9.54 31.03 3.45
C LEU A 86 -9.90 31.84 4.70
N GLY A 87 -11.20 32.15 4.83
CA GLY A 87 -11.75 32.58 6.09
C GLY A 87 -11.35 31.58 7.17
N THR A 88 -10.58 32.07 8.14
CA THR A 88 -10.40 31.50 9.47
C THR A 88 -10.26 29.97 9.48
N THR A 89 -9.04 29.46 9.34
CA THR A 89 -8.76 28.18 10.00
C THR A 89 -8.84 28.45 11.50
N GLU A 90 -9.77 27.78 12.17
CA GLU A 90 -9.84 27.78 13.64
C GLU A 90 -8.57 27.16 14.18
N THR A 91 -7.54 27.98 14.29
CA THR A 91 -6.35 27.64 15.04
C THR A 91 -6.80 27.67 16.49
N ALA A 92 -6.73 26.53 17.18
CA ALA A 92 -6.99 26.48 18.61
C ALA A 92 -5.91 27.30 19.33
N THR A 93 -6.15 28.60 19.50
CA THR A 93 -5.32 29.53 20.26
C THR A 93 -6.13 30.00 21.47
N GLY A 94 -5.45 30.23 22.60
CA GLY A 94 -6.07 30.84 23.77
C GLY A 94 -6.40 32.34 23.61
N GLN A 95 -6.18 32.94 22.43
CA GLN A 95 -6.28 34.39 22.20
C GLN A 95 -6.95 34.79 20.86
N GLY A 96 -7.84 33.97 20.33
CA GLY A 96 -8.69 34.34 19.18
C GLY A 96 -8.13 33.99 17.80
N THR A 97 -8.94 34.22 16.78
CA THR A 97 -8.75 33.71 15.42
C THR A 97 -7.62 34.44 14.69
N GLN A 98 -6.55 33.72 14.34
CA GLN A 98 -5.51 34.20 13.42
C GLN A 98 -5.72 33.61 12.01
N THR A 99 -5.66 34.48 11.00
CA THR A 99 -5.64 34.06 9.59
C THR A 99 -4.25 33.57 9.24
N THR A 100 -4.10 32.25 9.04
CA THR A 100 -2.87 31.68 8.46
C THR A 100 -3.15 31.34 7.01
N ASP A 101 -2.34 31.88 6.10
CA ASP A 101 -2.37 31.44 4.71
C ASP A 101 -1.86 29.99 4.64
N LEU A 102 -2.75 29.07 4.26
CA LEU A 102 -2.42 27.65 4.16
C LEU A 102 -1.31 27.38 3.12
N SER A 103 -1.14 28.28 2.14
CA SER A 103 -0.06 28.17 1.17
C SER A 103 1.32 28.36 1.81
N ASP A 104 1.41 29.23 2.83
CA ASP A 104 2.64 29.41 3.62
C ASP A 104 2.89 28.27 4.60
N ALA A 105 1.84 27.56 5.01
CA ALA A 105 1.95 26.45 5.96
C ALA A 105 2.44 25.14 5.31
N PHE A 106 2.17 24.93 4.02
CA PHE A 106 2.41 23.67 3.30
C PHE A 106 3.20 23.87 2.00
N LYS A 107 4.41 24.39 2.09
CA LYS A 107 5.28 24.59 0.91
C LYS A 107 5.93 23.29 0.45
N HIS A 108 5.97 23.09 -0.87
CA HIS A 108 6.67 21.94 -1.46
C HIS A 108 8.18 22.04 -1.22
N GLY A 109 8.82 20.90 -0.98
CA GLY A 109 10.27 20.81 -0.86
C GLY A 109 10.89 21.36 0.43
N GLU A 110 10.09 21.65 1.45
CA GLU A 110 10.58 22.24 2.72
C GLU A 110 10.62 21.25 3.89
N PHE A 111 9.91 20.12 3.80
CA PHE A 111 9.74 19.22 4.94
C PHE A 111 10.89 18.23 5.11
N ASP A 112 11.42 18.15 6.34
CA ASP A 112 12.33 17.10 6.80
C ASP A 112 11.65 15.73 6.92
N ILE A 113 10.43 15.72 7.45
CA ILE A 113 9.68 14.50 7.75
C ILE A 113 8.22 14.70 7.34
N VAL A 114 7.66 13.72 6.65
CA VAL A 114 6.23 13.64 6.34
C VAL A 114 5.69 12.29 6.79
N ILE A 115 4.75 12.30 7.73
CA ILE A 115 4.10 11.09 8.26
C ILE A 115 2.62 11.12 7.89
N GLN A 116 2.09 10.05 7.30
CA GLN A 116 0.69 9.99 6.88
C GLN A 116 0.06 8.62 7.15
N ASN A 117 -1.19 8.61 7.59
CA ASN A 117 -2.09 7.46 7.50
C ASN A 117 -3.19 7.79 6.49
N PRO A 118 -2.92 7.71 5.18
CA PRO A 118 -3.85 8.18 4.16
C PRO A 118 -5.10 7.30 4.08
N PRO A 119 -6.27 7.87 3.73
CA PRO A 119 -7.45 7.06 3.43
C PRO A 119 -7.20 6.22 2.18
N TYR A 120 -7.23 4.89 2.33
CA TYR A 120 -6.98 3.94 1.24
C TYR A 120 -8.23 3.19 0.77
N THR A 121 -9.43 3.72 1.04
CA THR A 121 -10.69 3.11 0.60
C THR A 121 -10.74 2.95 -0.92
N ARG A 122 -11.03 1.72 -1.35
CA ARG A 122 -11.26 1.32 -2.74
C ARG A 122 -12.75 0.96 -2.88
N SER A 123 -13.33 1.22 -4.04
CA SER A 123 -14.61 0.62 -4.41
C SER A 123 -14.50 -0.92 -4.38
N GLY A 124 -15.22 -1.60 -3.50
CA GLY A 124 -15.20 -3.07 -3.38
C GLY A 124 -14.03 -3.66 -2.57
N ALA A 125 -13.42 -2.92 -1.64
CA ALA A 125 -12.44 -3.47 -0.67
C ALA A 125 -13.09 -4.32 0.43
N ASP A 126 -14.41 -4.17 0.58
CA ASP A 126 -15.23 -4.85 1.57
C ASP A 126 -16.15 -5.80 0.81
N SER A 127 -15.93 -7.12 0.93
CA SER A 127 -16.75 -8.12 0.24
C SER A 127 -18.20 -8.20 0.77
N ASN A 128 -18.49 -7.49 1.86
CA ASN A 128 -19.79 -7.47 2.52
C ASN A 128 -20.63 -6.21 2.21
N SER A 129 -20.15 -5.27 1.40
CA SER A 129 -20.92 -4.08 1.03
C SER A 129 -20.98 -3.86 -0.48
N ASN A 130 -22.19 -3.90 -1.05
CA ASN A 130 -22.46 -3.63 -2.47
C ASN A 130 -22.32 -2.14 -2.88
N LEU A 131 -21.80 -1.28 -2.00
CA LEU A 131 -21.61 0.14 -2.25
C LEU A 131 -20.14 0.42 -2.66
N PRO A 132 -19.89 1.04 -3.82
CA PRO A 132 -18.55 1.47 -4.19
C PRO A 132 -18.08 2.57 -3.21
N LYS A 133 -17.29 2.18 -2.21
CA LYS A 133 -16.58 3.10 -1.30
C LYS A 133 -15.45 3.84 -2.04
N SER A 134 -15.82 4.81 -2.88
CA SER A 134 -14.95 5.89 -3.31
C SER A 134 -14.69 6.83 -2.14
N ILE A 135 -13.52 7.49 -2.08
CA ILE A 135 -13.20 8.45 -0.99
C ILE A 135 -14.20 9.60 -0.84
N PHE A 136 -15.01 9.87 -1.86
CA PHE A 136 -16.07 10.89 -1.87
C PHE A 136 -17.49 10.30 -1.90
N ALA A 137 -17.66 9.00 -1.70
CA ALA A 137 -18.93 8.30 -1.94
C ALA A 137 -20.09 8.77 -1.03
N ASP A 138 -19.77 9.41 0.09
CA ASP A 138 -20.72 10.04 1.02
C ASP A 138 -21.23 11.42 0.54
N LYS A 139 -20.68 11.96 -0.55
CA LYS A 139 -21.01 13.30 -1.06
C LYS A 139 -21.92 13.25 -2.28
N LYS A 140 -22.90 14.15 -2.31
CA LYS A 140 -23.78 14.36 -3.47
C LYS A 140 -22.96 14.80 -4.69
N GLU A 141 -21.87 15.51 -4.47
CA GLU A 141 -20.96 16.08 -5.47
C GLU A 141 -19.78 15.15 -5.80
N ALA A 142 -19.85 13.86 -5.43
CA ALA A 142 -18.76 12.89 -5.59
C ALA A 142 -18.10 12.91 -6.98
N SER A 143 -18.90 12.99 -8.05
CA SER A 143 -18.39 13.05 -9.43
C SER A 143 -17.55 14.30 -9.70
N ALA A 144 -17.98 15.46 -9.21
CA ALA A 144 -17.25 16.72 -9.36
C ALA A 144 -15.98 16.74 -8.49
N MET A 145 -16.02 16.14 -7.30
CA MET A 145 -14.84 15.96 -6.46
C MET A 145 -13.83 14.98 -7.09
N GLN A 146 -14.30 13.89 -7.73
CA GLN A 146 -13.43 13.01 -8.51
C GLN A 146 -12.79 13.73 -9.70
N ALA A 147 -13.53 14.59 -10.39
CA ALA A 147 -12.98 15.43 -11.45
C ALA A 147 -11.91 16.39 -10.90
N SER A 148 -12.17 17.01 -9.75
CA SER A 148 -11.24 17.91 -9.06
C SER A 148 -9.96 17.19 -8.67
N ARG A 149 -10.07 15.96 -8.12
CA ARG A 149 -8.92 15.09 -7.82
C ARG A 149 -8.08 14.76 -9.05
N ARG A 150 -8.71 14.55 -10.21
CA ARG A 150 -7.99 14.30 -11.48
C ARG A 150 -7.29 15.55 -11.99
N ALA A 151 -7.84 16.74 -11.72
CA ALA A 151 -7.27 18.02 -12.13
C ALA A 151 -6.01 18.43 -11.34
N GLN A 152 -5.73 17.80 -10.18
CA GLN A 152 -4.58 18.15 -9.31
C GLN A 152 -3.19 17.71 -9.82
N GLY A 153 -3.04 17.39 -11.11
CA GLY A 153 -1.73 17.01 -11.67
C GLY A 153 -1.09 15.76 -11.04
N ARG A 154 -1.90 14.80 -10.59
CA ARG A 154 -1.43 13.55 -9.94
C ARG A 154 -0.50 12.73 -10.87
N ARG A 155 0.65 12.28 -10.35
CA ARG A 155 1.67 11.49 -11.08
C ARG A 155 1.55 9.99 -10.82
N LEU A 156 1.32 9.62 -9.56
CA LEU A 156 1.30 8.22 -9.09
C LEU A 156 -0.10 7.62 -9.07
N GLY A 157 -1.13 8.47 -9.06
CA GLY A 157 -2.53 8.12 -8.95
C GLY A 157 -3.10 7.25 -10.07
N GLY A 158 -4.27 6.69 -9.77
CA GLY A 158 -5.13 5.94 -10.66
C GLY A 158 -6.49 5.71 -10.00
N ASN A 159 -7.46 5.14 -10.72
CA ASN A 159 -8.76 4.83 -10.11
C ASN A 159 -8.72 3.51 -9.32
N ASN A 160 -7.93 2.53 -9.76
CA ASN A 160 -7.85 1.19 -9.15
C ASN A 160 -7.20 1.14 -7.75
N PRO A 161 -6.08 1.83 -7.46
CA PRO A 161 -5.45 1.76 -6.13
C PRO A 161 -6.13 2.64 -5.06
N GLY A 162 -7.27 3.27 -5.37
CA GLY A 162 -7.88 4.26 -4.46
C GLY A 162 -7.10 5.57 -4.42
N ALA A 163 -7.18 6.29 -3.30
CA ALA A 163 -6.51 7.59 -3.12
C ALA A 163 -5.09 7.52 -2.56
N GLY A 164 -4.70 6.38 -1.98
CA GLY A 164 -3.40 6.23 -1.32
C GLY A 164 -2.19 6.68 -2.16
N PRO A 165 -2.07 6.35 -3.46
CA PRO A 165 -0.94 6.84 -4.27
C PRO A 165 -0.88 8.36 -4.44
N ASP A 166 -2.01 9.07 -4.37
CA ASP A 166 -2.04 10.53 -4.46
C ASP A 166 -1.45 11.17 -3.19
N PHE A 167 -1.64 10.54 -2.03
CA PHE A 167 -0.99 10.94 -0.78
C PHE A 167 0.52 10.66 -0.77
N VAL A 168 0.95 9.56 -1.40
CA VAL A 168 2.38 9.31 -1.62
C VAL A 168 3.00 10.37 -2.54
N ASP A 169 2.30 10.76 -3.62
CA ASP A 169 2.73 11.86 -4.50
C ASP A 169 2.81 13.19 -3.75
N LEU A 170 1.84 13.47 -2.88
CA LEU A 170 1.83 14.65 -2.03
C LEU A 170 3.04 14.68 -1.08
N ALA A 171 3.32 13.60 -0.36
CA ALA A 171 4.49 13.54 0.51
C ALA A 171 5.80 13.70 -0.27
N ASP A 172 5.91 13.10 -1.46
CA ASP A 172 7.07 13.29 -2.33
C ASP A 172 7.26 14.77 -2.69
N ARG A 173 6.19 15.51 -3.00
CA ARG A 173 6.29 16.96 -3.30
C ARG A 173 6.66 17.79 -2.08
N MET A 174 6.11 17.45 -0.91
CA MET A 174 6.37 18.16 0.34
C MET A 174 7.80 17.98 0.84
N LEU A 175 8.38 16.79 0.67
CA LEU A 175 9.71 16.49 1.20
C LEU A 175 10.84 17.21 0.45
N LYS A 176 11.77 17.77 1.23
CA LYS A 176 13.08 18.18 0.74
C LYS A 176 13.94 16.96 0.36
N ARG A 177 15.04 17.18 -0.37
CA ARG A 177 16.02 16.11 -0.61
C ARG A 177 16.63 15.66 0.73
N ASN A 178 16.80 14.35 0.91
CA ASN A 178 17.16 13.68 2.16
C ASN A 178 16.11 13.76 3.28
N GLY A 179 14.91 14.30 3.00
CA GLY A 179 13.78 14.17 3.91
C GLY A 179 13.22 12.75 3.95
N THR A 180 12.52 12.38 5.02
CA THR A 180 12.01 11.03 5.26
C THR A 180 10.49 11.00 5.27
N MET A 181 9.90 10.08 4.52
CA MET A 181 8.47 9.76 4.60
C MET A 181 8.23 8.55 5.48
N ALA A 182 7.10 8.53 6.18
CA ALA A 182 6.58 7.35 6.84
C ALA A 182 5.07 7.22 6.58
N PHE A 183 4.61 6.02 6.24
CA PHE A 183 3.20 5.75 5.97
C PHE A 183 2.68 4.52 6.69
N VAL A 184 1.40 4.56 7.04
CA VAL A 184 0.57 3.37 7.21
C VAL A 184 -0.19 3.16 5.90
N LEU A 185 0.01 2.03 5.22
CA LEU A 185 -0.62 1.72 3.92
C LEU A 185 -1.21 0.32 3.93
N PRO A 186 -2.18 0.01 3.06
CA PRO A 186 -2.61 -1.38 2.89
C PRO A 186 -1.43 -2.20 2.33
N VAL A 187 -1.34 -3.49 2.67
CA VAL A 187 -0.29 -4.38 2.13
C VAL A 187 -0.27 -4.42 0.60
N THR A 188 -1.39 -4.09 -0.05
CA THR A 188 -1.45 -3.96 -1.52
C THR A 188 -0.55 -2.87 -2.08
N ALA A 189 -0.08 -1.91 -1.28
CA ALA A 189 0.94 -0.94 -1.69
C ALA A 189 2.25 -1.63 -2.10
N ILE A 190 2.64 -2.67 -1.37
CA ILE A 190 3.86 -3.44 -1.64
C ILE A 190 3.60 -4.67 -2.52
N THR A 191 2.40 -5.29 -2.49
CA THR A 191 2.12 -6.51 -3.26
C THR A 191 1.32 -6.31 -4.55
N GLY A 192 0.46 -5.30 -4.63
CA GLY A 192 -0.55 -5.16 -5.68
C GLY A 192 -0.06 -4.45 -6.94
N SER A 193 -0.43 -4.94 -8.12
CA SER A 193 -0.01 -4.36 -9.41
C SER A 193 -0.46 -2.89 -9.60
N SER A 194 -1.60 -2.50 -9.04
CA SER A 194 -2.12 -1.13 -9.10
C SER A 194 -1.23 -0.07 -8.42
N TRP A 195 -0.29 -0.50 -7.58
CA TRP A 195 0.66 0.34 -6.86
C TRP A 195 2.06 0.37 -7.50
N GLN A 196 2.23 -0.19 -8.71
CA GLN A 196 3.52 -0.26 -9.39
C GLN A 196 4.24 1.10 -9.48
N LYS A 197 3.52 2.19 -9.81
CA LYS A 197 4.12 3.53 -9.92
C LYS A 197 4.73 4.01 -8.60
N VAL A 198 4.07 3.70 -7.47
CA VAL A 198 4.56 4.03 -6.14
C VAL A 198 5.81 3.21 -5.80
N ARG A 199 5.79 1.90 -6.05
CA ARG A 199 6.98 1.06 -5.86
C ARG A 199 8.14 1.49 -6.74
N LYS A 200 7.88 1.87 -7.99
CA LYS A 200 8.89 2.40 -8.91
C LYS A 200 9.53 3.68 -8.35
N LEU A 201 8.72 4.63 -7.85
CA LEU A 201 9.22 5.82 -7.17
C LEU A 201 10.17 5.46 -6.02
N TRP A 202 9.75 4.57 -5.11
CA TRP A 202 10.60 4.17 -3.98
C TRP A 202 11.85 3.41 -4.39
N THR A 203 11.80 2.67 -5.49
CA THR A 203 12.94 1.91 -6.02
C THR A 203 13.99 2.83 -6.63
N GLU A 204 13.57 3.87 -7.34
CA GLU A 204 14.44 4.70 -8.21
C GLU A 204 14.88 6.02 -7.56
N GLU A 205 14.05 6.59 -6.69
CA GLU A 205 14.24 7.96 -6.15
C GLU A 205 14.36 8.01 -4.63
N TYR A 206 14.31 6.86 -3.95
CA TYR A 206 14.43 6.74 -2.50
C TYR A 206 15.48 5.71 -2.09
N HIS A 207 16.01 5.88 -0.89
CA HIS A 207 16.93 4.95 -0.24
C HIS A 207 16.52 4.76 1.23
N HIS A 208 17.18 3.84 1.93
CA HIS A 208 16.79 3.42 3.29
C HIS A 208 15.32 3.02 3.40
N VAL A 209 14.81 2.34 2.36
CA VAL A 209 13.43 1.86 2.34
C VAL A 209 13.29 0.75 3.39
N LEU A 210 12.39 0.95 4.34
CA LEU A 210 12.02 0.02 5.40
C LEU A 210 10.53 -0.30 5.27
N VAL A 211 10.22 -1.59 5.16
CA VAL A 211 8.85 -2.09 5.07
C VAL A 211 8.58 -2.99 6.27
N ILE A 212 7.56 -2.68 7.06
CA ILE A 212 7.18 -3.48 8.24
C ILE A 212 5.78 -4.07 7.99
N THR A 213 5.63 -5.37 8.16
CA THR A 213 4.36 -6.10 8.03
C THR A 213 4.13 -7.01 9.22
N ILE A 214 2.86 -7.41 9.42
CA ILE A 214 2.47 -8.39 10.44
C ILE A 214 2.01 -9.69 9.75
N ALA A 215 2.53 -10.81 10.20
CA ALA A 215 2.33 -12.16 9.68
C ALA A 215 1.41 -12.99 10.59
N ASP A 216 0.30 -12.39 11.04
CA ASP A 216 -0.76 -13.11 11.76
C ASP A 216 -1.63 -13.88 10.76
N ALA A 217 -2.17 -15.02 11.20
CA ALA A 217 -3.08 -15.84 10.42
C ALA A 217 -4.42 -15.12 10.16
N ARG A 218 -4.86 -14.30 11.13
CA ARG A 218 -6.04 -13.44 11.02
C ARG A 218 -5.65 -12.12 10.39
N THR A 219 -6.34 -11.72 9.33
CA THR A 219 -5.97 -10.53 8.54
C THR A 219 -6.29 -9.25 9.29
N GLU A 220 -7.34 -9.23 10.11
CA GLU A 220 -7.69 -8.15 11.03
C GLU A 220 -6.60 -7.87 12.08
N ASN A 221 -5.80 -8.88 12.45
CA ASN A 221 -4.67 -8.72 13.36
C ASN A 221 -3.41 -8.17 12.66
N CYS A 222 -3.47 -7.97 11.35
CA CYS A 222 -2.33 -7.51 10.54
C CYS A 222 -2.37 -6.00 10.26
N ALA A 223 -3.06 -5.24 11.11
CA ALA A 223 -3.21 -3.80 11.02
C ALA A 223 -2.33 -3.06 12.04
N PHE A 224 -1.95 -1.83 11.70
CA PHE A 224 -1.31 -0.86 12.57
C PHE A 224 -2.27 0.28 12.96
N SER A 225 -3.32 0.51 12.17
CA SER A 225 -4.40 1.45 12.46
C SER A 225 -5.61 0.75 13.08
N ALA A 226 -6.46 1.54 13.76
CA ALA A 226 -7.70 1.04 14.34
C ALA A 226 -8.76 0.74 13.26
N ASP A 227 -9.68 -0.18 13.55
CA ASP A 227 -10.92 -0.39 12.80
C ASP A 227 -10.78 -0.75 11.31
N THR A 228 -9.76 -1.52 10.96
CA THR A 228 -9.59 -2.05 9.60
C THR A 228 -9.64 -3.58 9.58
N ASN A 229 -10.39 -4.14 8.62
CA ASN A 229 -10.41 -5.58 8.34
C ASN A 229 -9.35 -5.99 7.31
N MET A 230 -8.40 -5.10 7.01
CA MET A 230 -7.37 -5.29 5.99
C MET A 230 -5.98 -5.29 6.60
N ALA A 231 -5.08 -6.10 6.05
CA ALA A 231 -3.68 -6.06 6.43
C ALA A 231 -3.01 -4.78 5.94
N GLU A 232 -2.17 -4.21 6.79
CA GLU A 232 -1.40 -2.99 6.54
C GLU A 232 0.12 -3.25 6.57
N CYS A 233 0.86 -2.28 6.07
CA CYS A 233 2.30 -2.19 6.16
C CYS A 233 2.71 -0.78 6.58
N LEU A 234 3.79 -0.68 7.36
CA LEU A 234 4.51 0.57 7.53
C LEU A 234 5.57 0.68 6.43
N VAL A 235 5.65 1.83 5.76
CA VAL A 235 6.71 2.12 4.80
C VAL A 235 7.43 3.39 5.22
N ILE A 236 8.73 3.29 5.45
CA ILE A 236 9.61 4.42 5.75
C ILE A 236 10.65 4.50 4.65
N ALA A 237 10.92 5.70 4.13
CA ALA A 237 11.91 5.88 3.07
C ALA A 237 12.49 7.30 3.07
N THR A 238 13.77 7.43 2.71
CA THR A 238 14.46 8.71 2.61
C THR A 238 14.60 9.13 1.15
N LYS A 239 14.14 10.35 0.83
CA LYS A 239 14.13 10.90 -0.53
C LYS A 239 15.54 11.20 -1.01
N GLY A 240 15.88 10.77 -2.21
CA GLY A 240 17.19 11.01 -2.82
C GLY A 240 17.95 9.72 -3.13
N LYS A 241 19.07 9.89 -3.84
CA LYS A 241 19.90 8.80 -4.33
C LYS A 241 21.10 8.54 -3.42
N SER A 242 21.27 7.31 -2.98
CA SER A 242 22.35 6.87 -2.07
C SER A 242 22.73 5.41 -2.33
N LYS A 243 23.71 4.88 -1.59
CA LYS A 243 24.30 3.54 -1.78
C LYS A 243 23.29 2.39 -1.75
N ASN A 244 22.17 2.54 -1.02
CA ASN A 244 21.14 1.51 -0.86
C ASN A 244 19.89 1.75 -1.72
N ILE A 245 20.01 2.48 -2.84
CA ILE A 245 18.93 2.56 -3.83
C ILE A 245 18.58 1.17 -4.37
N GLY A 246 17.32 0.97 -4.74
CA GLY A 246 16.87 -0.29 -5.32
C GLY A 246 16.89 -1.47 -4.36
N ARG A 247 17.01 -1.21 -3.04
CA ARG A 247 17.03 -2.23 -2.00
C ARG A 247 16.28 -1.76 -0.77
N ALA A 248 15.61 -2.67 -0.08
CA ALA A 248 14.89 -2.39 1.15
C ALA A 248 15.26 -3.35 2.28
N THR A 249 14.94 -2.94 3.49
CA THR A 249 14.83 -3.81 4.65
C THR A 249 13.37 -4.17 4.86
N PHE A 250 13.06 -5.46 4.86
CA PHE A 250 11.74 -5.97 5.16
C PHE A 250 11.74 -6.54 6.56
N VAL A 251 10.79 -6.11 7.39
CA VAL A 251 10.54 -6.64 8.73
C VAL A 251 9.18 -7.31 8.73
N CYS A 252 9.15 -8.60 9.05
CA CYS A 252 7.91 -9.35 9.25
C CYS A 252 7.77 -9.70 10.73
N LEU A 253 6.86 -9.00 11.42
CA LEU A 253 6.48 -9.29 12.80
C LEU A 253 5.46 -10.45 12.81
N LYS A 254 5.53 -11.32 13.81
CA LYS A 254 4.58 -12.44 13.97
C LYS A 254 3.21 -11.97 14.48
N ARG A 255 3.19 -10.84 15.18
CA ARG A 255 2.00 -10.16 15.72
C ARG A 255 2.26 -8.66 15.79
N GLY A 256 1.20 -7.87 15.94
CA GLY A 256 1.33 -6.47 16.32
C GLY A 256 1.96 -6.30 17.71
N PRO A 257 2.54 -5.12 18.00
CA PRO A 257 2.98 -4.78 19.35
C PRO A 257 1.78 -4.78 20.31
N SER A 258 1.99 -5.22 21.56
CA SER A 258 0.97 -5.26 22.61
C SER A 258 0.74 -3.90 23.28
N GLY A 259 1.57 -2.90 22.96
CA GLY A 259 1.47 -1.54 23.48
C GLY A 259 2.63 -0.65 23.01
N GLU A 260 2.59 0.61 23.39
CA GLU A 260 3.54 1.64 22.93
C GLU A 260 4.99 1.36 23.31
N LEU A 261 5.23 0.86 24.53
CA LEU A 261 6.58 0.52 25.00
C LEU A 261 7.20 -0.61 24.17
N GLU A 262 6.44 -1.65 23.85
CA GLU A 262 6.92 -2.74 23.00
C GLU A 262 7.16 -2.24 21.57
N ALA A 263 6.27 -1.40 21.03
CA ALA A 263 6.45 -0.79 19.72
C ALA A 263 7.74 0.06 19.64
N LEU A 264 8.01 0.84 20.68
CA LEU A 264 9.25 1.63 20.81
C LEU A 264 10.48 0.73 20.82
N GLU A 265 10.45 -0.36 21.59
CA GLU A 265 11.58 -1.29 21.70
C GLU A 265 11.80 -2.07 20.39
N ILE A 266 10.73 -2.44 19.67
CA ILE A 266 10.81 -2.99 18.31
C ILE A 266 11.50 -1.98 17.39
N GLY A 267 11.08 -0.71 17.42
CA GLY A 267 11.67 0.35 16.59
C GLY A 267 13.17 0.55 16.88
N LYS A 268 13.56 0.55 18.16
CA LYS A 268 14.97 0.61 18.57
C LYS A 268 15.76 -0.60 18.07
N THR A 269 15.19 -1.80 18.23
CA THR A 269 15.81 -3.05 17.78
C THR A 269 16.06 -3.02 16.28
N ILE A 270 15.06 -2.60 15.47
CA ILE A 270 15.19 -2.46 14.01
C ILE A 270 16.28 -1.45 13.65
N ARG A 271 16.32 -0.29 14.31
CA ARG A 271 17.32 0.75 14.06
C ARG A 271 18.74 0.30 14.45
N GLY A 272 18.87 -0.55 15.47
CA GLY A 272 20.14 -1.06 15.98
C GLY A 272 20.73 -2.24 15.20
N ILE A 273 20.05 -2.75 14.16
CA ILE A 273 20.60 -3.83 13.33
C ILE A 273 21.74 -3.25 12.49
N GLY A 274 22.97 -3.68 12.78
CA GLY A 274 24.16 -3.31 11.98
C GLY A 274 24.13 -3.99 10.61
N ASP A 275 24.45 -5.29 10.57
CA ASP A 275 24.48 -6.06 9.32
C ASP A 275 23.18 -6.84 9.11
N ILE A 276 22.41 -6.41 8.11
CA ILE A 276 21.16 -7.07 7.71
C ILE A 276 21.48 -8.14 6.67
N ARG A 277 21.12 -9.39 6.97
CA ARG A 277 21.27 -10.53 6.06
C ARG A 277 20.44 -10.35 4.80
N SER A 278 20.91 -10.87 3.68
CA SER A 278 20.27 -10.69 2.39
C SER A 278 19.38 -11.88 2.03
N LEU A 279 18.35 -11.62 1.22
CA LEU A 279 17.51 -12.66 0.60
C LEU A 279 18.33 -13.61 -0.28
N GLU A 280 19.35 -13.05 -0.93
CA GLU A 280 20.17 -13.71 -1.93
C GLU A 280 21.22 -14.67 -1.33
N ASP A 281 21.59 -14.49 -0.05
CA ASP A 281 22.66 -15.27 0.61
C ASP A 281 22.22 -16.69 1.04
N GLY A 282 21.30 -17.30 0.31
CA GLY A 282 20.73 -18.62 0.62
C GLY A 282 19.86 -18.64 1.89
N ILE A 283 19.73 -19.81 2.52
CA ILE A 283 18.94 -19.96 3.76
C ILE A 283 19.74 -19.49 4.99
N ASN A 284 19.63 -18.19 5.32
CA ASN A 284 20.28 -17.59 6.49
C ASN A 284 19.32 -17.18 7.61
N ARG A 285 18.00 -17.43 7.48
CA ARG A 285 16.95 -17.15 8.48
C ARG A 285 16.68 -15.66 8.78
N GLY A 286 17.35 -14.73 8.11
CA GLY A 286 17.26 -13.30 8.42
C GLY A 286 17.78 -12.94 9.82
N ASN A 287 17.60 -11.68 10.21
CA ASN A 287 17.96 -11.16 11.53
C ASN A 287 16.73 -11.22 12.44
N PRO A 288 16.76 -11.95 13.57
CA PRO A 288 15.62 -12.01 14.47
C PRO A 288 15.38 -10.66 15.17
N ILE A 289 14.14 -10.19 15.20
CA ILE A 289 13.70 -9.07 16.04
C ILE A 289 13.37 -9.64 17.40
N ARG A 290 14.17 -9.29 18.42
CA ARG A 290 14.06 -9.83 19.77
C ARG A 290 13.75 -8.75 20.78
N ILE A 291 12.83 -9.05 21.69
CA ILE A 291 12.61 -8.27 22.91
C ILE A 291 12.75 -9.25 24.08
N GLY A 292 13.75 -9.04 24.93
CA GLY A 292 14.12 -10.02 25.94
C GLY A 292 14.45 -11.38 25.31
N GLY A 293 13.77 -12.44 25.77
CA GLY A 293 13.91 -13.80 25.22
C GLY A 293 13.09 -14.08 23.96
N ASP A 294 12.10 -13.23 23.65
CA ASP A 294 11.09 -13.53 22.63
C ASP A 294 11.50 -13.06 21.24
N VAL A 295 11.30 -13.91 20.23
CA VAL A 295 11.48 -13.56 18.82
C VAL A 295 10.14 -13.10 18.25
N LEU A 296 9.98 -11.79 18.14
CA LEU A 296 8.76 -11.14 17.65
C LEU A 296 8.67 -11.10 16.14
N GLY A 297 9.77 -11.30 15.41
CA GLY A 297 9.78 -11.26 13.95
C GLY A 297 11.17 -11.43 13.39
N PHE A 298 11.33 -11.11 12.12
CA PHE A 298 12.62 -11.14 11.43
C PHE A 298 12.75 -9.96 10.47
N ALA A 299 13.98 -9.47 10.31
CA ALA A 299 14.37 -8.54 9.28
C ALA A 299 15.22 -9.24 8.20
N ILE A 300 15.04 -8.86 6.95
CA ILE A 300 15.88 -9.30 5.83
C ILE A 300 16.00 -8.18 4.81
N SER A 301 17.16 -8.05 4.18
CA SER A 301 17.36 -7.09 3.11
C SER A 301 17.16 -7.76 1.76
N ALA A 302 16.52 -7.06 0.83
CA ALA A 302 16.20 -7.61 -0.49
C ALA A 302 16.09 -6.53 -1.57
N PRO A 303 16.33 -6.89 -2.83
CA PRO A 303 16.24 -5.96 -3.95
C PRO A 303 14.78 -5.55 -4.16
N LEU A 304 14.59 -4.27 -4.48
CA LEU A 304 13.30 -3.72 -4.87
C LEU A 304 13.11 -3.90 -6.37
N THR A 305 12.02 -4.56 -6.75
CA THR A 305 11.61 -4.67 -8.15
C THR A 305 10.69 -3.50 -8.52
N SER A 306 10.90 -2.92 -9.72
CA SER A 306 10.07 -1.85 -10.29
C SER A 306 8.96 -2.38 -11.23
N GLY A 307 8.88 -3.71 -11.37
CA GLY A 307 7.91 -4.40 -12.22
C GLY A 307 6.48 -4.41 -11.68
N ALA A 308 5.57 -5.00 -12.47
CA ALA A 308 4.17 -5.16 -12.08
C ALA A 308 3.99 -6.11 -10.88
N VAL A 309 4.92 -7.08 -10.73
CA VAL A 309 4.97 -7.99 -9.59
C VAL A 309 5.35 -7.20 -8.33
N GLY A 310 4.58 -7.38 -7.26
CA GLY A 310 4.87 -6.76 -5.97
C GLY A 310 6.13 -7.30 -5.32
N TRP A 311 6.51 -6.70 -4.20
CA TRP A 311 7.61 -7.18 -3.38
C TRP A 311 7.16 -8.44 -2.61
N PRO A 312 7.83 -9.59 -2.80
CA PRO A 312 7.33 -10.88 -2.30
C PRO A 312 7.44 -11.03 -0.78
N ILE A 313 8.25 -10.20 -0.13
CA ILE A 313 8.48 -10.27 1.32
C ILE A 313 7.41 -9.47 2.04
N SER A 314 6.27 -10.13 2.32
CA SER A 314 5.15 -9.53 3.03
C SER A 314 4.41 -10.58 3.85
N ARG A 315 4.10 -10.26 5.11
CA ARG A 315 3.32 -11.12 6.02
C ARG A 315 3.88 -12.55 6.14
N VAL A 316 5.21 -12.69 6.18
CA VAL A 316 5.88 -14.00 6.25
C VAL A 316 6.30 -14.29 7.68
N ARG A 317 5.82 -15.40 8.23
CA ARG A 317 6.14 -15.81 9.62
C ARG A 317 7.51 -16.49 9.74
N ASP A 318 7.96 -17.14 8.67
CA ASP A 318 9.26 -17.80 8.58
C ASP A 318 9.98 -17.36 7.29
N ILE A 319 11.01 -16.54 7.46
CA ILE A 319 11.81 -15.99 6.35
C ILE A 319 12.48 -17.08 5.51
N THR A 320 12.74 -18.28 6.08
CA THR A 320 13.34 -19.37 5.31
C THR A 320 12.44 -19.85 4.18
N ALA A 321 11.11 -19.74 4.31
CA ALA A 321 10.18 -20.07 3.24
C ALA A 321 10.33 -19.12 2.05
N ILE A 322 10.51 -17.83 2.33
CA ILE A 322 10.75 -16.81 1.31
C ILE A 322 12.13 -16.94 0.67
N GLN A 323 13.17 -17.26 1.46
CA GLN A 323 14.49 -17.56 0.91
C GLN A 323 14.42 -18.78 0.00
N SER A 324 13.73 -19.85 0.41
CA SER A 324 13.53 -21.05 -0.42
C SER A 324 12.78 -20.71 -1.72
N ALA A 325 11.73 -19.88 -1.64
CA ALA A 325 10.99 -19.43 -2.81
C ALA A 325 11.83 -18.56 -3.75
N TYR A 326 12.68 -17.69 -3.20
CA TYR A 326 13.61 -16.88 -3.98
C TYR A 326 14.65 -17.74 -4.71
N GLN A 327 15.27 -18.71 -4.01
CA GLN A 327 16.22 -19.63 -4.64
C GLN A 327 15.53 -20.45 -5.74
N LEU A 328 14.31 -20.94 -5.49
CA LEU A 328 13.54 -21.70 -6.48
C LEU A 328 13.25 -20.88 -7.73
N ALA A 329 12.90 -19.60 -7.57
CA ALA A 329 12.70 -18.67 -8.69
C ALA A 329 13.98 -18.39 -9.49
N ASN A 330 15.15 -18.75 -8.96
CA ASN A 330 16.46 -18.69 -9.63
C ASN A 330 17.00 -20.09 -10.00
N GLY A 331 16.13 -21.10 -10.03
CA GLY A 331 16.48 -22.46 -10.48
C GLY A 331 17.15 -23.32 -9.42
N GLN A 332 17.13 -22.92 -8.15
CA GLN A 332 17.74 -23.66 -7.06
C GLN A 332 16.74 -24.02 -5.96
N LEU A 333 16.44 -25.30 -5.80
CA LEU A 333 15.62 -25.77 -4.68
C LEU A 333 16.51 -26.05 -3.47
N GLN A 334 16.31 -25.27 -2.39
CA GLN A 334 16.99 -25.47 -1.12
C GLN A 334 16.01 -25.38 0.05
N PHE A 335 15.80 -26.50 0.75
CA PHE A 335 15.00 -26.52 1.98
C PHE A 335 15.83 -26.12 3.22
N PRO A 336 15.21 -25.66 4.32
CA PRO A 336 15.93 -25.11 5.48
C PRO A 336 16.90 -26.06 6.20
N ARG A 337 16.79 -27.37 5.98
CA ARG A 337 17.64 -28.41 6.58
C ARG A 337 18.53 -29.13 5.56
N GLN A 338 18.46 -28.71 4.30
CA GLN A 338 19.17 -29.35 3.21
C GLN A 338 20.58 -28.77 3.10
N LYS A 339 21.58 -29.65 3.01
CA LYS A 339 22.99 -29.23 2.97
C LYS A 339 23.42 -28.65 1.62
N ALA A 340 22.83 -29.14 0.52
CA ALA A 340 23.18 -28.73 -0.83
C ALA A 340 21.90 -28.36 -1.61
N ALA A 341 21.94 -27.30 -2.42
CA ALA A 341 20.84 -26.96 -3.32
C ALA A 341 20.69 -28.02 -4.43
N ILE A 342 19.48 -28.18 -4.94
CA ILE A 342 19.18 -28.97 -6.14
C ILE A 342 18.92 -28.00 -7.29
N ASP A 343 19.67 -28.13 -8.37
CA ASP A 343 19.42 -27.36 -9.58
C ASP A 343 18.15 -27.89 -10.28
N LEU A 344 17.23 -26.99 -10.58
CA LEU A 344 15.99 -27.27 -11.27
C LEU A 344 15.92 -26.47 -12.56
N PRO A 345 15.64 -27.12 -13.71
CA PRO A 345 15.37 -26.39 -14.94
C PRO A 345 14.06 -25.62 -14.78
N ILE A 346 14.17 -24.30 -14.75
CA ILE A 346 13.03 -23.37 -14.78
C ILE A 346 13.11 -22.53 -16.05
N CYS A 347 11.95 -22.17 -16.61
CA CYS A 347 11.84 -21.22 -17.71
C CYS A 347 10.69 -20.26 -17.43
N PHE A 348 10.66 -19.12 -18.11
CA PHE A 348 9.47 -18.27 -18.07
C PHE A 348 8.34 -18.98 -18.82
N LEU A 349 7.11 -18.77 -18.36
CA LEU A 349 5.95 -19.30 -19.09
C LEU A 349 5.88 -18.75 -20.52
N SER A 350 6.35 -17.52 -20.74
CA SER A 350 6.47 -16.91 -22.07
C SER A 350 7.40 -17.65 -23.02
N ASP A 351 8.34 -18.44 -22.49
CA ASP A 351 9.29 -19.20 -23.32
C ASP A 351 8.62 -20.44 -23.94
N VAL A 352 7.51 -20.91 -23.36
CA VAL A 352 6.82 -22.14 -23.77
C VAL A 352 5.35 -21.91 -24.13
N ALA A 353 4.78 -20.74 -23.85
CA ALA A 353 3.39 -20.41 -24.11
C ALA A 353 3.19 -18.91 -24.36
N GLN A 354 2.15 -18.58 -25.13
CA GLN A 354 1.63 -17.22 -25.25
C GLN A 354 0.43 -17.04 -24.32
N PHE A 355 0.31 -15.85 -23.71
CA PHE A 355 -0.82 -15.55 -22.84
C PHE A 355 -2.08 -15.27 -23.66
N GLY A 356 -3.18 -15.95 -23.30
CA GLY A 356 -4.51 -15.68 -23.82
C GLY A 356 -5.13 -14.39 -23.26
N ALA A 357 -6.40 -14.17 -23.54
CA ALA A 357 -7.14 -13.02 -23.03
C ALA A 357 -7.36 -13.08 -21.51
N ASP A 358 -7.47 -11.91 -20.87
CA ASP A 358 -7.83 -11.82 -19.45
C ASP A 358 -9.22 -12.44 -19.21
N HIS A 359 -9.40 -13.10 -18.06
CA HIS A 359 -10.67 -13.77 -17.72
C HIS A 359 -11.88 -12.83 -17.84
N ARG A 360 -11.75 -11.54 -17.52
CA ARG A 360 -12.84 -10.57 -17.66
C ARG A 360 -13.16 -10.19 -19.10
N ASP A 361 -12.19 -10.35 -20.00
CA ASP A 361 -12.43 -10.17 -21.44
C ASP A 361 -13.14 -11.39 -22.05
N ILE A 362 -13.00 -12.57 -21.41
CA ILE A 362 -13.78 -13.76 -21.73
C ILE A 362 -15.20 -13.60 -21.16
N HIS A 363 -15.34 -13.45 -19.84
CA HIS A 363 -16.64 -13.36 -19.17
C HIS A 363 -16.59 -12.36 -18.00
N ASP A 364 -17.36 -11.27 -18.13
CA ASP A 364 -17.55 -10.21 -17.12
C ASP A 364 -18.94 -9.61 -17.37
N PRO A 365 -19.69 -9.18 -16.33
CA PRO A 365 -20.96 -8.50 -16.51
C PRO A 365 -20.82 -7.24 -17.39
N GLY A 366 -21.83 -6.98 -18.23
CA GLY A 366 -21.86 -5.82 -19.12
C GLY A 366 -21.17 -6.08 -20.47
N LYS A 367 -20.55 -5.03 -21.03
CA LYS A 367 -19.99 -5.02 -22.40
C LYS A 367 -18.56 -5.53 -22.51
N ARG A 368 -17.91 -5.89 -21.39
CA ARG A 368 -16.50 -6.32 -21.41
C ARG A 368 -16.37 -7.78 -21.84
N GLY A 369 -17.08 -8.70 -21.21
CA GLY A 369 -16.98 -10.13 -21.53
C GLY A 369 -17.51 -10.44 -22.92
N ALA A 370 -16.78 -11.24 -23.69
CA ALA A 370 -17.17 -11.67 -25.03
C ALA A 370 -18.05 -12.92 -25.04
N PHE A 371 -18.08 -13.68 -23.94
CA PHE A 371 -18.77 -14.95 -23.80
C PHE A 371 -19.70 -14.97 -22.59
N ASP A 372 -20.82 -15.68 -22.74
CA ASP A 372 -21.51 -16.31 -21.61
C ASP A 372 -20.94 -17.70 -21.40
N VAL A 373 -20.85 -18.14 -20.14
CA VAL A 373 -20.24 -19.43 -19.78
C VAL A 373 -21.23 -20.18 -18.91
N GLU A 374 -21.47 -21.44 -19.26
CA GLU A 374 -22.37 -22.34 -18.54
C GLU A 374 -21.61 -23.58 -18.07
N ASP A 375 -21.95 -24.06 -16.87
CA ASP A 375 -21.36 -25.25 -16.28
C ASP A 375 -21.75 -26.51 -17.07
N GLY A 376 -20.81 -27.46 -17.16
CA GLY A 376 -20.95 -28.69 -17.93
C GLY A 376 -20.48 -28.52 -19.38
N CYS A 377 -20.13 -29.64 -20.01
CA CYS A 377 -19.67 -29.66 -21.39
C CYS A 377 -20.35 -30.81 -22.15
N PRO A 378 -21.56 -30.60 -22.71
CA PRO A 378 -22.21 -31.62 -23.53
C PRO A 378 -21.43 -31.88 -24.82
N ASP A 379 -21.63 -33.05 -25.44
CA ASP A 379 -20.97 -33.42 -26.70
C ASP A 379 -21.29 -32.44 -27.86
N THR A 380 -22.35 -31.65 -27.72
CA THR A 380 -22.77 -30.61 -28.67
C THR A 380 -22.20 -29.22 -28.38
N ALA A 381 -21.30 -29.09 -27.39
CA ALA A 381 -20.72 -27.80 -27.03
C ALA A 381 -19.87 -27.21 -28.16
N GLU A 382 -20.21 -26.00 -28.61
CA GLU A 382 -19.49 -25.32 -29.69
C GLU A 382 -18.12 -24.79 -29.23
N TYR A 383 -18.06 -24.24 -28.01
CA TYR A 383 -16.85 -23.71 -27.39
C TYR A 383 -16.62 -24.36 -26.02
N PRO A 384 -16.16 -25.62 -25.97
CA PRO A 384 -15.83 -26.28 -24.71
C PRO A 384 -14.66 -25.56 -24.03
N CYS A 385 -14.76 -25.31 -22.73
CA CYS A 385 -13.75 -24.58 -21.98
C CYS A 385 -13.55 -25.12 -20.56
N LEU A 386 -12.45 -24.70 -19.95
CA LEU A 386 -12.26 -24.77 -18.50
C LEU A 386 -12.67 -23.42 -17.91
N TRP A 387 -13.58 -23.42 -16.95
CA TRP A 387 -14.02 -22.19 -16.31
C TRP A 387 -14.14 -22.35 -14.79
N HIS A 388 -13.46 -21.45 -14.07
CA HIS A 388 -13.23 -21.56 -12.62
C HIS A 388 -12.44 -22.82 -12.19
N LEU A 389 -11.92 -22.78 -10.96
CA LEU A 389 -11.21 -23.93 -10.38
C LEU A 389 -12.22 -24.93 -9.82
N ASN A 390 -12.35 -26.10 -10.44
CA ASN A 390 -13.11 -27.22 -9.90
C ASN A 390 -12.16 -28.27 -9.30
N SER A 391 -11.88 -28.18 -8.00
CA SER A 391 -10.90 -29.05 -7.33
C SER A 391 -11.26 -30.54 -7.33
N LYS A 392 -12.53 -30.90 -7.57
CA LYS A 392 -12.95 -32.30 -7.66
C LYS A 392 -12.60 -32.91 -9.02
N ALA A 393 -12.76 -32.15 -10.10
CA ALA A 393 -12.50 -32.60 -11.47
C ALA A 393 -11.07 -32.31 -11.95
N GLN A 394 -10.51 -31.16 -11.56
CA GLN A 394 -9.22 -30.66 -12.03
C GLN A 394 -8.07 -31.15 -11.11
N ARG A 395 -7.83 -32.47 -11.09
CA ARG A 395 -6.83 -33.13 -10.20
C ARG A 395 -5.57 -33.63 -10.92
N SER A 396 -5.44 -33.36 -12.20
CA SER A 396 -4.33 -33.79 -13.07
C SER A 396 -3.85 -32.64 -13.94
N MET A 397 -2.65 -32.77 -14.52
CA MET A 397 -2.12 -31.77 -15.47
C MET A 397 -2.91 -31.69 -16.77
N VAL A 398 -3.58 -32.79 -17.15
CA VAL A 398 -4.49 -32.86 -18.29
C VAL A 398 -5.90 -33.01 -17.74
N VAL A 399 -6.78 -32.08 -18.09
CA VAL A 399 -8.18 -32.07 -17.63
C VAL A 399 -9.09 -31.87 -18.83
N LEU A 400 -10.25 -32.53 -18.82
CA LEU A 400 -11.30 -32.32 -19.81
C LEU A 400 -12.07 -31.03 -19.50
N PRO A 401 -12.66 -30.37 -20.52
CA PRO A 401 -13.54 -29.22 -20.31
C PRO A 401 -14.64 -29.52 -19.28
N ASP A 402 -14.89 -28.59 -18.38
CA ASP A 402 -15.95 -28.67 -17.37
C ASP A 402 -17.04 -27.60 -17.57
N ALA A 403 -16.90 -26.76 -18.60
CA ALA A 403 -17.83 -25.73 -18.99
C ALA A 403 -17.90 -25.61 -20.52
N HIS A 404 -18.85 -24.83 -20.99
CA HIS A 404 -18.94 -24.40 -22.38
C HIS A 404 -19.33 -22.93 -22.48
N ALA A 405 -18.87 -22.29 -23.55
CA ALA A 405 -19.05 -20.86 -23.76
C ALA A 405 -19.93 -20.55 -24.97
N PHE A 406 -20.60 -19.41 -24.95
CA PHE A 406 -21.42 -18.88 -26.04
C PHE A 406 -21.00 -17.46 -26.37
N ILE A 407 -20.79 -17.16 -27.64
CA ILE A 407 -20.42 -15.81 -28.08
C ILE A 407 -21.59 -14.86 -27.84
N ARG A 408 -21.35 -13.78 -27.09
CA ARG A 408 -22.34 -12.72 -26.91
C ARG A 408 -22.60 -11.99 -28.23
N PRO A 409 -23.86 -11.66 -28.57
CA PRO A 409 -24.20 -11.05 -29.87
C PRO A 409 -23.40 -9.78 -30.20
N HIS A 410 -23.10 -8.95 -29.19
CA HIS A 410 -22.40 -7.68 -29.35
C HIS A 410 -20.86 -7.82 -29.43
N ALA A 411 -20.32 -9.02 -29.22
CA ALA A 411 -18.89 -9.24 -29.02
C ALA A 411 -18.26 -10.21 -30.04
N LYS A 412 -18.93 -10.48 -31.19
CA LYS A 412 -18.45 -11.43 -32.21
C LYS A 412 -17.00 -11.17 -32.67
N VAL A 413 -16.64 -9.91 -32.89
CA VAL A 413 -15.26 -9.54 -33.30
C VAL A 413 -14.27 -9.86 -32.20
N LYS A 414 -14.55 -9.43 -30.96
CA LYS A 414 -13.71 -9.69 -29.79
C LYS A 414 -13.58 -11.19 -29.50
N ALA A 415 -14.66 -11.95 -29.61
CA ALA A 415 -14.65 -13.40 -29.43
C ALA A 415 -13.72 -14.07 -30.44
N ARG A 416 -13.74 -13.64 -31.71
CA ARG A 416 -12.82 -14.13 -32.73
C ARG A 416 -11.36 -13.84 -32.38
N GLU A 417 -11.04 -12.62 -31.95
CA GLU A 417 -9.69 -12.24 -31.51
C GLU A 417 -9.20 -13.08 -30.30
N ILE A 418 -10.11 -13.42 -29.38
CA ILE A 418 -9.81 -14.29 -28.24
C ILE A 418 -9.54 -15.73 -28.71
N LEU A 419 -10.39 -16.25 -29.60
CA LEU A 419 -10.26 -17.61 -30.14
C LEU A 419 -9.00 -17.79 -31.00
N GLU A 420 -8.54 -16.74 -31.69
CA GLU A 420 -7.26 -16.76 -32.43
C GLU A 420 -6.03 -16.92 -31.51
N ARG A 421 -6.20 -16.65 -30.21
CA ARG A 421 -5.14 -16.81 -29.18
C ARG A 421 -5.45 -17.96 -28.22
N ASN A 422 -6.37 -18.86 -28.58
CA ASN A 422 -6.73 -19.96 -27.70
C ASN A 422 -5.55 -20.95 -27.55
N SER A 423 -5.42 -21.49 -26.34
CA SER A 423 -4.39 -22.48 -26.01
C SER A 423 -5.02 -23.59 -25.17
N ARG A 424 -4.38 -24.77 -25.18
CA ARG A 424 -4.75 -25.92 -24.34
C ARG A 424 -4.07 -25.89 -22.97
N VAL A 425 -3.35 -24.81 -22.65
CA VAL A 425 -2.66 -24.63 -21.38
C VAL A 425 -3.45 -23.63 -20.53
N HIS A 426 -3.94 -24.10 -19.40
CA HIS A 426 -4.53 -23.28 -18.35
C HIS A 426 -3.58 -23.24 -17.15
N PHE A 427 -3.37 -22.07 -16.58
CA PHE A 427 -2.59 -21.92 -15.34
C PHE A 427 -3.33 -20.98 -14.39
N ASN A 428 -3.25 -21.27 -13.10
CA ASN A 428 -3.88 -20.46 -12.07
C ASN A 428 -3.02 -19.22 -11.80
N ILE A 429 -3.58 -18.03 -12.05
CA ILE A 429 -2.89 -16.75 -11.84
C ILE A 429 -2.84 -16.39 -10.35
N ASP A 430 -3.87 -16.78 -9.58
CA ASP A 430 -4.00 -16.49 -8.15
C ASP A 430 -3.98 -17.78 -7.31
N LEU A 431 -2.85 -18.48 -7.30
CA LEU A 431 -2.66 -19.64 -6.43
C LEU A 431 -2.78 -19.20 -4.96
N ARG A 432 -3.84 -19.66 -4.29
CA ARG A 432 -4.03 -19.50 -2.85
C ARG A 432 -3.79 -20.85 -2.17
N PHE A 433 -3.20 -20.85 -0.98
CA PHE A 433 -2.96 -22.07 -0.20
C PHE A 433 -4.25 -22.82 0.22
N ASN A 434 -5.43 -22.26 -0.02
CA ASN A 434 -6.71 -22.97 0.12
C ASN A 434 -7.05 -23.88 -1.08
N CYS A 435 -6.18 -23.95 -2.09
CA CYS A 435 -6.35 -24.83 -3.26
C CYS A 435 -5.78 -26.25 -3.05
N SER A 436 -5.56 -26.69 -1.81
CA SER A 436 -5.09 -28.05 -1.51
C SER A 436 -5.80 -28.66 -0.29
N HIS A 437 -6.37 -29.84 -0.53
CA HIS A 437 -7.01 -30.82 0.36
C HIS A 437 -6.84 -30.66 1.89
N TYR A 438 -7.99 -30.57 2.58
CA TYR A 438 -8.14 -31.26 3.87
C TYR A 438 -8.23 -32.76 3.57
N SER A 439 -7.26 -33.53 4.03
CA SER A 439 -7.49 -34.93 4.39
C SER A 439 -7.81 -34.94 5.88
N GLN A 440 -8.95 -35.52 6.24
CA GLN A 440 -9.13 -36.14 7.55
C GLN A 440 -8.63 -37.57 7.46
#